data_AF-A0AAN0Z2G0-F1
#
_entry.id   AF-A0AAN0Z2G0-F1
#
_cell.length_a   1.000
_cell.length_b   1.000
_cell.length_c   1.000
_cell.angle_alpha   90.00
_cell.angle_beta   90.00
_cell.angle_gamma   90.00
#
_symmetry.space_group_name_H-M   'P 1'
#
loop_
_entity.id
_entity.type
_entity.pdbx_description
1 polymer ?
#
loop_
_entity_poly.entity_id
_entity_poly.type
_entity_poly.pdbx_seq_one_letter_code
_entity_poly.pdbx_strand_id
1 'polypeptide(L)'
;MKAAVLIALTCVALTACGGDDNSSPAASGGSGTSNNNGGGGTGGTGSGGTGSGGTGTGGSGGSGGSTLTWRYEAQPVAADKASFLTLVNSEGAKGYRYLGDYFYSGTNGGTQSIFVNDGTAQTYTYQLQTAPADMTSFVNAANAQGASGYRYEGPLTYGDLYRKDGGSSATYTYTTTGLPADVNAFLTQANGQGQSGYWFLGPMAVGAVQANVYMKNNASTATYTYDALAPASTVGDFIAQANSEGAKGYRAKGGMAFGTTISWIYVKDQTQSPTFSYQSAAIQATGANFVQQANTFGAQGAAYLSDIALGVSSPVMASFYFTPKNCTGFLCTTLNPLTQN
;
A
#
# COMPACT_ATOMS: atom_id res chain seq x y z
N MET A 1 19.64 -4.64 -11.37
CA MET A 1 19.34 -3.62 -10.34
C MET A 1 17.93 -3.13 -10.59
N LYS A 2 17.06 -3.09 -9.57
CA LYS A 2 15.76 -2.40 -9.69
C LYS A 2 16.02 -0.94 -10.06
N ALA A 3 15.19 -0.36 -10.92
CA ALA A 3 15.17 1.08 -11.08
C ALA A 3 14.64 1.69 -9.77
N ALA A 4 15.55 2.29 -9.02
CA ALA A 4 15.24 3.08 -7.86
C ALA A 4 14.33 4.24 -8.29
N VAL A 5 13.09 4.29 -7.80
CA VAL A 5 12.37 5.56 -7.81
C VAL A 5 13.10 6.43 -6.80
N LEU A 6 13.87 7.39 -7.31
CA LEU A 6 14.33 8.51 -6.51
C LEU A 6 13.05 9.19 -6.00
N ILE A 7 12.76 9.12 -4.70
CA ILE A 7 11.66 9.88 -4.10
C ILE A 7 12.11 11.35 -4.03
N ALA A 8 12.23 11.96 -5.20
CA ALA A 8 11.76 13.31 -5.39
C ALA A 8 10.36 13.13 -5.98
N LEU A 9 9.31 13.57 -5.29
CA LEU A 9 8.01 13.80 -5.90
C LEU A 9 8.11 14.99 -6.88
N THR A 10 8.91 14.79 -7.93
CA THR A 10 8.93 15.57 -9.15
C THR A 10 8.33 14.65 -10.20
N CYS A 11 7.04 14.85 -10.49
CA CYS A 11 6.33 14.16 -11.55
C CYS A 11 7.04 14.42 -12.89
N VAL A 12 7.93 13.52 -13.31
CA VAL A 12 8.35 13.45 -14.71
C VAL A 12 7.32 12.59 -15.42
N ALA A 13 6.49 13.23 -16.24
CA ALA A 13 5.60 12.56 -17.17
C ALA A 13 6.47 11.78 -18.18
N LEU A 14 6.51 10.44 -18.07
CA LEU A 14 7.04 9.60 -19.14
C LEU A 14 5.91 9.23 -20.09
N THR A 15 5.84 9.93 -21.21
CA THR A 15 5.18 9.46 -22.43
C THR A 15 6.10 8.45 -23.12
N ALA A 16 5.59 7.26 -23.43
CA ALA A 16 6.25 6.35 -24.37
C ALA A 16 5.21 5.58 -25.22
N CYS A 17 5.08 5.99 -26.48
CA CYS A 17 4.79 5.13 -27.64
C CYS A 17 5.74 3.90 -27.60
N GLY A 18 5.37 2.66 -27.91
CA GLY A 18 4.62 2.18 -29.08
C GLY A 18 5.60 1.61 -30.11
N GLY A 19 5.53 0.31 -30.44
CA GLY A 19 6.22 -0.30 -31.58
C GLY A 19 6.56 -1.79 -31.45
N ASP A 20 5.85 -2.61 -32.23
CA ASP A 20 5.82 -4.08 -32.34
C ASP A 20 7.06 -4.74 -33.02
N ASP A 21 7.25 -6.06 -32.84
CA ASP A 21 7.21 -7.05 -33.95
C ASP A 21 7.60 -8.51 -33.55
N ASN A 22 6.59 -9.39 -33.67
CA ASN A 22 6.55 -10.68 -34.37
C ASN A 22 7.38 -11.93 -33.93
N SER A 23 6.65 -13.04 -33.77
CA SER A 23 6.80 -14.37 -34.43
C SER A 23 6.78 -15.59 -33.49
N SER A 24 5.66 -16.33 -33.47
CA SER A 24 5.60 -17.75 -33.09
C SER A 24 6.37 -18.62 -34.10
N PRO A 25 6.74 -19.87 -33.75
CA PRO A 25 5.85 -20.98 -34.14
C PRO A 25 5.71 -22.10 -33.10
N ALA A 26 4.65 -22.90 -33.31
CA ALA A 26 4.23 -24.08 -32.58
C ALA A 26 5.11 -25.32 -32.85
N ALA A 27 5.06 -26.34 -31.96
CA ALA A 27 4.44 -27.65 -32.24
C ALA A 27 4.79 -28.78 -31.23
N SER A 28 3.74 -29.53 -30.89
CA SER A 28 3.62 -31.00 -30.73
C SER A 28 4.42 -31.81 -29.69
N GLY A 29 3.66 -32.49 -28.81
CA GLY A 29 3.49 -33.95 -28.86
C GLY A 29 4.34 -34.83 -27.94
N GLY A 30 3.70 -35.71 -27.16
CA GLY A 30 4.38 -36.84 -26.53
C GLY A 30 3.62 -37.51 -25.36
N SER A 31 2.90 -38.58 -25.65
CA SER A 31 2.24 -39.53 -24.74
C SER A 31 3.21 -40.51 -24.08
N GLY A 32 2.91 -40.99 -22.86
CA GLY A 32 3.53 -42.19 -22.27
C GLY A 32 2.93 -42.61 -20.93
N THR A 33 2.37 -43.81 -20.86
CA THR A 33 1.68 -44.45 -19.73
C THR A 33 2.53 -45.52 -19.00
N SER A 34 2.11 -45.84 -17.76
CA SER A 34 2.35 -47.07 -16.94
C SER A 34 3.69 -47.18 -16.17
N ASN A 35 3.82 -47.78 -14.97
CA ASN A 35 2.91 -48.53 -14.09
C ASN A 35 3.48 -48.68 -12.64
N ASN A 36 2.56 -48.87 -11.68
CA ASN A 36 2.52 -49.77 -10.50
C ASN A 36 3.32 -49.64 -9.17
N ASN A 37 2.55 -50.06 -8.14
CA ASN A 37 2.81 -50.59 -6.78
C ASN A 37 2.87 -49.58 -5.62
N GLY A 38 2.16 -49.75 -4.50
CA GLY A 38 1.23 -50.81 -4.05
C GLY A 38 0.99 -50.72 -2.52
N GLY A 39 -0.20 -51.18 -2.07
CA GLY A 39 -0.56 -51.51 -0.67
C GLY A 39 -0.88 -50.30 0.23
N GLY A 40 -1.98 -50.22 1.00
CA GLY A 40 -2.92 -51.20 1.53
C GLY A 40 -3.07 -50.94 3.03
N GLY A 41 -4.29 -50.72 3.55
CA GLY A 41 -4.50 -50.63 5.01
C GLY A 41 -5.68 -49.77 5.46
N THR A 42 -6.80 -50.45 5.69
CA THR A 42 -8.09 -50.02 6.24
C THR A 42 -8.07 -49.64 7.73
N GLY A 43 -9.02 -48.79 8.16
CA GLY A 43 -9.43 -48.69 9.56
C GLY A 43 -10.35 -47.50 9.86
N GLY A 44 -11.67 -47.72 9.80
CA GLY A 44 -12.68 -46.74 10.17
C GLY A 44 -13.42 -47.08 11.46
N THR A 45 -14.18 -46.07 11.91
CA THR A 45 -15.31 -46.05 12.85
C THR A 45 -15.05 -45.64 14.31
N GLY A 46 -15.81 -44.61 14.72
CA GLY A 46 -15.97 -44.13 16.09
C GLY A 46 -16.99 -42.98 16.11
N SER A 47 -18.21 -43.29 16.56
CA SER A 47 -19.43 -42.45 16.56
C SER A 47 -19.58 -41.61 17.83
N GLY A 48 -20.22 -40.45 17.69
CA GLY A 48 -21.33 -40.00 18.56
C GLY A 48 -21.02 -39.47 19.96
N GLY A 49 -21.40 -38.21 20.22
CA GLY A 49 -21.50 -37.64 21.57
C GLY A 49 -22.23 -36.30 21.58
N THR A 50 -23.53 -36.33 21.86
CA THR A 50 -24.39 -35.16 22.16
C THR A 50 -24.23 -34.71 23.61
N GLY A 51 -24.19 -33.40 23.87
CA GLY A 51 -24.25 -32.82 25.22
C GLY A 51 -24.72 -31.36 25.19
N SER A 52 -25.77 -31.08 25.97
CA SER A 52 -26.53 -29.82 26.04
C SER A 52 -26.10 -28.93 27.21
N GLY A 53 -26.28 -27.61 27.05
CA GLY A 53 -26.70 -26.71 28.14
C GLY A 53 -25.62 -26.06 29.00
N GLY A 54 -25.54 -24.72 28.94
CA GLY A 54 -24.77 -23.91 29.91
C GLY A 54 -24.90 -22.41 29.64
N THR A 55 -25.89 -21.78 30.25
CA THR A 55 -26.03 -20.32 30.38
C THR A 55 -24.93 -19.76 31.29
N GLY A 56 -24.24 -18.71 30.86
CA GLY A 56 -23.17 -18.06 31.64
C GLY A 56 -22.89 -16.65 31.13
N THR A 57 -23.19 -15.70 32.00
CA THR A 57 -23.12 -14.24 31.90
C THR A 57 -21.73 -13.64 31.65
N GLY A 58 -21.70 -12.52 30.91
CA GLY A 58 -20.91 -11.31 31.18
C GLY A 58 -19.39 -11.45 31.32
N GLY A 59 -18.64 -11.09 30.29
CA GLY A 59 -17.18 -10.91 30.35
C GLY A 59 -16.72 -9.83 29.39
N SER A 60 -16.16 -8.77 29.96
CA SER A 60 -15.74 -7.50 29.37
C SER A 60 -14.89 -7.62 28.09
N GLY A 61 -15.19 -6.74 27.12
CA GLY A 61 -14.43 -6.57 25.88
C GLY A 61 -13.02 -6.08 26.15
N GLY A 62 -12.05 -6.99 26.06
CA GLY A 62 -10.65 -6.66 25.89
C GLY A 62 -10.36 -6.34 24.42
N SER A 63 -9.88 -5.13 24.14
CA SER A 63 -9.24 -4.79 22.86
C SER A 63 -7.91 -5.54 22.75
N GLY A 64 -7.97 -6.81 22.39
CA GLY A 64 -6.83 -7.55 21.86
C GLY A 64 -6.75 -7.26 20.37
N GLY A 65 -5.95 -6.25 19.98
CA GLY A 65 -5.65 -6.03 18.57
C GLY A 65 -4.96 -7.27 18.02
N SER A 66 -5.64 -8.03 17.16
CA SER A 66 -5.04 -9.18 16.49
C SER A 66 -3.79 -8.73 15.74
N THR A 67 -2.65 -9.38 15.97
CA THR A 67 -1.44 -9.17 15.17
C THR A 67 -1.80 -9.38 13.70
N LEU A 68 -1.76 -8.30 12.90
CA LEU A 68 -1.95 -8.41 11.47
C LEU A 68 -0.83 -9.29 10.90
N THR A 69 -1.21 -10.19 10.00
CA THR A 69 -0.24 -11.03 9.28
C THR A 69 -0.27 -10.61 7.83
N TRP A 70 0.85 -10.09 7.34
CA TRP A 70 0.94 -9.66 5.95
C TRP A 70 1.39 -10.80 5.06
N ARG A 71 0.62 -11.04 4.01
CA ARG A 71 0.93 -11.95 2.91
C ARG A 71 1.00 -11.15 1.62
N TYR A 72 2.07 -11.31 0.88
CA TYR A 72 2.35 -10.63 -0.36
C TYR A 72 2.35 -11.64 -1.51
N GLU A 73 1.89 -11.18 -2.65
CA GLU A 73 1.95 -11.92 -3.91
C GLU A 73 2.41 -10.99 -5.04
N ALA A 74 3.02 -11.58 -6.06
CA ALA A 74 3.40 -10.90 -7.28
C ALA A 74 2.70 -11.59 -8.44
N GLN A 75 2.10 -10.80 -9.31
CA GLN A 75 1.46 -11.26 -10.54
C GLN A 75 2.12 -10.56 -11.74
N PRO A 76 2.15 -11.20 -12.92
CA PRO A 76 2.49 -10.51 -14.15
C PRO A 76 1.64 -9.25 -14.32
N VAL A 77 2.25 -8.16 -14.80
CA VAL A 77 1.50 -6.95 -15.13
C VAL A 77 0.50 -7.24 -16.24
N ALA A 78 -0.67 -6.62 -16.15
CA ALA A 78 -1.68 -6.70 -17.18
C ALA A 78 -1.31 -5.87 -18.41
N ALA A 79 -1.62 -6.40 -19.60
CA ALA A 79 -1.24 -5.79 -20.87
C ALA A 79 -2.11 -4.57 -21.25
N ASP A 80 -3.32 -4.48 -20.71
CA ASP A 80 -4.26 -3.43 -21.02
C ASP A 80 -5.18 -3.08 -19.83
N LYS A 81 -6.00 -2.06 -20.02
CA LYS A 81 -6.95 -1.57 -19.02
C LYS A 81 -7.93 -2.65 -18.54
N ALA A 82 -8.46 -3.48 -19.44
CA ALA A 82 -9.51 -4.44 -19.12
C ALA A 82 -8.94 -5.64 -18.35
N SER A 83 -7.81 -6.16 -18.80
CA SER A 83 -7.04 -7.21 -18.12
C SER A 83 -6.51 -6.73 -16.78
N PHE A 84 -6.11 -5.45 -16.64
CA PHE A 84 -5.71 -4.89 -15.34
C PHE A 84 -6.87 -4.87 -14.36
N LEU A 85 -8.03 -4.36 -14.78
CA LEU A 85 -9.21 -4.33 -13.91
C LEU A 85 -9.67 -5.74 -13.50
N THR A 86 -9.54 -6.70 -14.42
CA THR A 86 -9.82 -8.12 -14.14
C THR A 86 -8.86 -8.67 -13.09
N LEU A 87 -7.56 -8.43 -13.24
CA LEU A 87 -6.52 -8.87 -12.33
C LEU A 87 -6.71 -8.32 -10.90
N VAL A 88 -6.90 -7.01 -10.75
CA VAL A 88 -7.05 -6.42 -9.41
C VAL A 88 -8.34 -6.88 -8.72
N ASN A 89 -9.41 -7.14 -9.46
CA ASN A 89 -10.64 -7.69 -8.90
C ASN A 89 -10.54 -9.20 -8.59
N SER A 90 -9.78 -9.98 -9.37
CA SER A 90 -9.56 -11.39 -9.06
C SER A 90 -8.72 -11.57 -7.79
N GLU A 91 -7.68 -10.76 -7.62
CA GLU A 91 -6.90 -10.72 -6.37
C GLU A 91 -7.71 -10.12 -5.22
N GLY A 92 -8.48 -9.07 -5.51
CA GLY A 92 -9.42 -8.46 -4.57
C GLY A 92 -10.42 -9.45 -3.98
N ALA A 93 -10.97 -10.37 -4.80
CA ALA A 93 -11.88 -11.41 -4.34
C ALA A 93 -11.22 -12.44 -3.39
N LYS A 94 -9.89 -12.57 -3.44
CA LYS A 94 -9.09 -13.39 -2.50
C LYS A 94 -8.65 -12.61 -1.25
N GLY A 95 -9.08 -11.35 -1.12
CA GLY A 95 -8.69 -10.47 -0.02
C GLY A 95 -7.30 -9.84 -0.19
N TYR A 96 -6.77 -9.77 -1.40
CA TYR A 96 -5.51 -9.09 -1.69
C TYR A 96 -5.76 -7.69 -2.25
N ARG A 97 -5.11 -6.67 -1.67
CA ARG A 97 -5.11 -5.31 -2.21
C ARG A 97 -3.91 -5.05 -3.10
N TYR A 98 -4.13 -4.27 -4.16
CA TYR A 98 -3.07 -3.83 -5.06
C TYR A 98 -2.18 -2.78 -4.36
N LEU A 99 -0.86 -2.96 -4.42
CA LEU A 99 0.13 -2.02 -3.87
C LEU A 99 0.83 -1.18 -4.93
N GLY A 100 0.85 -1.63 -6.18
CA GLY A 100 1.57 -0.97 -7.27
C GLY A 100 2.36 -1.93 -8.13
N ASP A 101 2.87 -1.41 -9.24
CA ASP A 101 3.76 -2.13 -10.15
C ASP A 101 5.22 -1.86 -9.80
N TYR A 102 5.99 -2.94 -9.65
CA TYR A 102 7.38 -2.89 -9.21
C TYR A 102 8.28 -3.29 -10.37
N PHE A 103 9.30 -2.48 -10.62
CA PHE A 103 10.18 -2.62 -11.77
C PHE A 103 11.41 -3.46 -11.42
N TYR A 104 11.54 -4.61 -12.09
CA TYR A 104 12.74 -5.45 -12.07
C TYR A 104 13.34 -5.48 -13.48
N SER A 105 14.62 -5.88 -13.61
CA SER A 105 15.20 -6.03 -14.96
C SER A 105 14.48 -7.13 -15.74
N GLY A 106 14.47 -7.05 -17.07
CA GLY A 106 13.78 -8.04 -17.91
C GLY A 106 14.23 -9.49 -17.65
N THR A 107 15.53 -9.69 -17.42
CA THR A 107 16.11 -10.99 -17.02
C THR A 107 15.67 -11.48 -15.64
N ASN A 108 15.09 -10.61 -14.83
CA ASN A 108 14.64 -10.86 -13.46
C ASN A 108 13.11 -10.82 -13.32
N GLY A 109 12.39 -11.05 -14.43
CA GLY A 109 10.93 -11.11 -14.47
C GLY A 109 10.23 -9.81 -14.88
N GLY A 110 10.97 -8.74 -15.18
CA GLY A 110 10.39 -7.47 -15.64
C GLY A 110 9.48 -6.82 -14.59
N THR A 111 8.54 -5.99 -15.02
CA THR A 111 7.58 -5.34 -14.11
C THR A 111 6.60 -6.36 -13.55
N GLN A 112 6.30 -6.28 -12.26
CA GLN A 112 5.37 -7.16 -11.54
C GLN A 112 4.36 -6.34 -10.74
N SER A 113 3.08 -6.71 -10.82
CA SER A 113 2.04 -6.13 -9.97
C SER A 113 2.09 -6.79 -8.59
N ILE A 114 2.29 -5.98 -7.55
CA ILE A 114 2.41 -6.44 -6.17
C ILE A 114 1.09 -6.29 -5.43
N PHE A 115 0.73 -7.33 -4.69
CA PHE A 115 -0.47 -7.39 -3.89
C PHE A 115 -0.16 -7.72 -2.43
N VAL A 116 -1.05 -7.33 -1.52
CA VAL A 116 -0.94 -7.67 -0.10
C VAL A 116 -2.29 -8.02 0.52
N ASN A 117 -2.30 -9.03 1.38
CA ASN A 117 -3.41 -9.39 2.25
C ASN A 117 -2.90 -9.30 3.69
N ASP A 118 -3.50 -8.42 4.48
CA ASP A 118 -3.19 -8.18 5.90
C ASP A 118 -4.35 -8.57 6.83
N GLY A 119 -5.40 -9.19 6.27
CA GLY A 119 -6.60 -9.58 7.00
C GLY A 119 -7.55 -8.43 7.38
N THR A 120 -7.33 -7.18 6.94
CA THR A 120 -8.21 -6.06 7.34
C THR A 120 -9.57 -6.07 6.66
N ALA A 121 -9.69 -6.68 5.48
CA ALA A 121 -10.96 -6.92 4.81
C ALA A 121 -10.94 -8.27 4.09
N GLN A 122 -12.12 -8.88 3.96
CA GLN A 122 -12.26 -10.19 3.33
C GLN A 122 -12.15 -10.12 1.81
N THR A 123 -12.60 -9.02 1.20
CA THR A 123 -12.53 -8.79 -0.24
C THR A 123 -12.26 -7.32 -0.53
N TYR A 124 -11.80 -7.05 -1.76
CA TYR A 124 -11.66 -5.71 -2.32
C TYR A 124 -12.27 -5.68 -3.72
N THR A 125 -12.99 -4.60 -4.04
CA THR A 125 -13.53 -4.35 -5.38
C THR A 125 -12.91 -3.09 -5.94
N TYR A 126 -12.52 -3.14 -7.20
CA TYR A 126 -11.85 -2.04 -7.88
C TYR A 126 -12.66 -1.54 -9.06
N GLN A 127 -12.48 -0.27 -9.34
CA GLN A 127 -12.96 0.38 -10.56
C GLN A 127 -11.93 1.38 -11.07
N LEU A 128 -11.94 1.59 -12.38
CA LEU A 128 -11.14 2.60 -13.04
C LEU A 128 -12.04 3.71 -13.56
N GLN A 129 -11.70 4.94 -13.21
CA GLN A 129 -12.31 6.13 -13.78
C GLN A 129 -11.36 6.78 -14.77
N THR A 130 -11.90 7.49 -15.76
CA THR A 130 -11.08 8.31 -16.65
C THR A 130 -10.36 9.38 -15.83
N ALA A 131 -9.08 9.60 -16.12
CA ALA A 131 -8.30 10.63 -15.47
C ALA A 131 -8.94 12.02 -15.72
N PRO A 132 -9.21 12.81 -14.67
CA PRO A 132 -9.77 14.15 -14.79
C PRO A 132 -8.84 15.12 -15.52
N ALA A 133 -9.41 16.08 -16.24
CA ALA A 133 -8.64 17.09 -16.98
C ALA A 133 -8.06 18.20 -16.08
N ASP A 134 -8.67 18.41 -14.90
CA ASP A 134 -8.31 19.47 -13.97
C ASP A 134 -8.61 19.06 -12.52
N MET A 135 -8.04 19.81 -11.57
CA MET A 135 -8.13 19.50 -10.13
C MET A 135 -9.57 19.58 -9.58
N THR A 136 -10.42 20.47 -10.12
CA THR A 136 -11.81 20.58 -9.69
C THR A 136 -12.61 19.34 -10.12
N SER A 137 -12.44 18.93 -11.38
CA SER A 137 -13.00 17.70 -11.93
C SER A 137 -12.52 16.47 -11.16
N PHE A 138 -11.25 16.45 -10.74
CA PHE A 138 -10.73 15.41 -9.85
C PHE A 138 -11.44 15.36 -8.50
N VAL A 139 -11.54 16.48 -7.78
CA VAL A 139 -12.21 16.51 -6.48
C VAL A 139 -13.68 16.08 -6.60
N ASN A 140 -14.37 16.51 -7.66
CA ASN A 140 -15.76 16.11 -7.92
C ASN A 140 -15.88 14.60 -8.17
N ALA A 141 -15.04 14.04 -9.04
CA ALA A 141 -15.03 12.62 -9.34
C ALA A 141 -14.68 11.79 -8.10
N ALA A 142 -13.62 12.18 -7.37
CA ALA A 142 -13.18 11.48 -6.16
C ALA A 142 -14.25 11.49 -5.07
N ASN A 143 -14.95 12.62 -4.87
CA ASN A 143 -16.07 12.69 -3.93
C ASN A 143 -17.29 11.86 -4.37
N ALA A 144 -17.60 11.80 -5.67
CA ALA A 144 -18.68 10.95 -6.17
C ALA A 144 -18.38 9.45 -5.94
N GLN A 145 -17.14 9.02 -6.19
CA GLN A 145 -16.71 7.66 -5.87
C GLN A 145 -16.66 7.41 -4.36
N GLY A 146 -16.16 8.38 -3.60
CA GLY A 146 -16.09 8.35 -2.15
C GLY A 146 -17.45 8.18 -1.48
N ALA A 147 -18.49 8.86 -1.98
CA ALA A 147 -19.87 8.71 -1.53
C ALA A 147 -20.42 7.29 -1.78
N SER A 148 -19.91 6.60 -2.81
CA SER A 148 -20.25 5.20 -3.12
C SER A 148 -19.42 4.17 -2.34
N GLY A 149 -18.52 4.65 -1.46
CA GLY A 149 -17.63 3.85 -0.62
C GLY A 149 -16.31 3.45 -1.29
N TYR A 150 -15.95 4.09 -2.40
CA TYR A 150 -14.70 3.85 -3.10
C TYR A 150 -13.63 4.87 -2.69
N ARG A 151 -12.50 4.35 -2.21
CA ARG A 151 -11.29 5.10 -1.87
C ARG A 151 -10.41 5.27 -3.08
N TYR A 152 -9.83 6.45 -3.27
CA TYR A 152 -8.82 6.73 -4.29
C TYR A 152 -7.51 6.02 -3.93
N GLU A 153 -6.97 5.21 -4.85
CA GLU A 153 -5.69 4.51 -4.67
C GLU A 153 -4.53 5.20 -5.38
N GLY A 154 -4.81 5.89 -6.49
CA GLY A 154 -3.77 6.60 -7.23
C GLY A 154 -4.07 6.70 -8.73
N PRO A 155 -3.30 7.56 -9.42
CA PRO A 155 -3.32 7.62 -10.87
C PRO A 155 -2.56 6.42 -11.44
N LEU A 156 -3.09 5.85 -12.51
CA LEU A 156 -2.45 4.81 -13.31
C LEU A 156 -2.44 5.23 -14.78
N THR A 157 -1.65 4.53 -15.59
CA THR A 157 -1.65 4.67 -17.05
C THR A 157 -3.06 4.52 -17.66
N TYR A 158 -3.93 3.76 -17.01
CA TYR A 158 -5.29 3.46 -17.48
C TYR A 158 -6.39 4.40 -16.95
N GLY A 159 -6.02 5.38 -16.13
CA GLY A 159 -6.92 6.28 -15.41
C GLY A 159 -6.73 6.21 -13.89
N ASP A 160 -7.71 6.72 -13.15
CA ASP A 160 -7.68 6.74 -11.70
C ASP A 160 -8.26 5.45 -11.11
N LEU A 161 -7.48 4.78 -10.25
CA LEU A 161 -7.92 3.58 -9.55
C LEU A 161 -8.63 3.93 -8.26
N TYR A 162 -9.80 3.31 -8.07
CA TYR A 162 -10.52 3.36 -6.81
C TYR A 162 -10.81 1.96 -6.29
N ARG A 163 -10.77 1.80 -4.96
CA ARG A 163 -10.97 0.55 -4.23
C ARG A 163 -12.08 0.68 -3.20
N LYS A 164 -12.93 -0.34 -3.09
CA LYS A 164 -13.91 -0.50 -2.02
C LYS A 164 -13.60 -1.75 -1.22
N ASP A 165 -13.72 -1.63 0.10
CA ASP A 165 -13.40 -2.70 1.04
C ASP A 165 -14.67 -3.49 1.32
N GLY A 166 -14.62 -4.80 1.09
CA GLY A 166 -15.75 -5.70 1.24
C GLY A 166 -16.32 -5.68 2.65
N GLY A 167 -17.63 -5.49 2.77
CA GLY A 167 -18.32 -5.38 4.06
C GLY A 167 -18.19 -4.01 4.77
N SER A 168 -17.42 -3.08 4.21
CA SER A 168 -17.30 -1.72 4.76
C SER A 168 -18.44 -0.81 4.29
N SER A 169 -19.02 -0.05 5.23
CA SER A 169 -19.94 1.05 4.96
C SER A 169 -19.24 2.41 4.88
N ALA A 170 -17.90 2.43 4.94
CA ALA A 170 -17.13 3.67 4.90
C ALA A 170 -17.40 4.45 3.61
N THR A 171 -17.54 5.76 3.75
CA THR A 171 -17.54 6.73 2.64
C THR A 171 -16.37 7.68 2.81
N TYR A 172 -15.97 8.32 1.71
CA TYR A 172 -14.79 9.15 1.67
C TYR A 172 -15.09 10.54 1.11
N THR A 173 -14.44 11.55 1.69
CA THR A 173 -14.50 12.93 1.22
C THR A 173 -13.10 13.42 0.91
N TYR A 174 -12.95 14.16 -0.18
CA TYR A 174 -11.68 14.67 -0.68
C TYR A 174 -11.72 16.19 -0.76
N THR A 175 -10.59 16.79 -0.41
CA THR A 175 -10.34 18.22 -0.58
C THR A 175 -8.91 18.44 -1.06
N THR A 176 -8.64 19.63 -1.57
CA THR A 176 -7.30 20.03 -2.00
C THR A 176 -6.92 21.37 -1.43
N THR A 177 -5.62 21.62 -1.35
CA THR A 177 -5.07 22.92 -0.99
C THR A 177 -3.82 23.13 -1.82
N GLY A 178 -3.52 24.38 -2.18
CA GLY A 178 -2.30 24.71 -2.94
C GLY A 178 -1.04 24.16 -2.29
N LEU A 179 0.03 24.04 -3.09
CA LEU A 179 1.31 23.58 -2.56
C LEU A 179 1.87 24.61 -1.56
N PRO A 180 2.35 24.16 -0.39
CA PRO A 180 2.98 25.04 0.58
C PRO A 180 4.34 25.52 0.09
N ALA A 181 4.69 26.76 0.43
CA ALA A 181 5.96 27.36 0.02
C ALA A 181 7.18 26.75 0.75
N ASP A 182 6.99 26.30 1.98
CA ASP A 182 8.02 25.72 2.84
C ASP A 182 7.44 24.68 3.81
N VAL A 183 8.32 24.07 4.61
CA VAL A 183 7.98 23.02 5.58
C VAL A 183 7.01 23.54 6.67
N ASN A 184 7.15 24.78 7.14
CA ASN A 184 6.29 25.33 8.19
C ASN A 184 4.88 25.62 7.67
N ALA A 185 4.78 26.12 6.43
CA ALA A 185 3.52 26.28 5.73
C ALA A 185 2.84 24.92 5.51
N PHE A 186 3.61 23.88 5.15
CA PHE A 186 3.10 22.51 5.06
C PHE A 186 2.55 22.02 6.40
N LEU A 187 3.31 22.15 7.48
CA LEU A 187 2.87 21.68 8.80
C LEU A 187 1.61 22.41 9.25
N THR A 188 1.51 23.72 9.03
CA THR A 188 0.32 24.49 9.36
C THR A 188 -0.90 23.99 8.56
N GLN A 189 -0.74 23.83 7.25
CA GLN A 189 -1.79 23.35 6.36
C GLN A 189 -2.22 21.91 6.70
N ALA A 190 -1.27 20.97 6.78
CA ALA A 190 -1.54 19.57 7.01
C ALA A 190 -2.13 19.31 8.40
N ASN A 191 -1.65 20.01 9.44
CA ASN A 191 -2.24 19.93 10.78
C ASN A 191 -3.65 20.53 10.81
N GLY A 192 -3.90 21.66 10.13
CA GLY A 192 -5.26 22.22 10.03
C GLY A 192 -6.27 21.25 9.40
N GLN A 193 -5.88 20.62 8.29
CA GLN A 193 -6.69 19.56 7.66
C GLN A 193 -6.82 18.32 8.57
N GLY A 194 -5.71 17.90 9.18
CA GLY A 194 -5.64 16.76 10.08
C GLY A 194 -6.57 16.85 11.28
N GLN A 195 -6.70 18.03 11.89
CA GLN A 195 -7.66 18.27 12.98
C GLN A 195 -9.12 18.16 12.54
N SER A 196 -9.40 18.36 11.25
CA SER A 196 -10.73 18.16 10.66
C SER A 196 -11.00 16.70 10.25
N GLY A 197 -10.05 15.80 10.52
CA GLY A 197 -10.11 14.37 10.19
C GLY A 197 -9.61 14.03 8.78
N TYR A 198 -8.95 14.98 8.10
CA TYR A 198 -8.40 14.75 6.79
C TYR A 198 -6.96 14.22 6.86
N TRP A 199 -6.76 13.04 6.32
CA TRP A 199 -5.45 12.46 6.05
C TRP A 199 -4.83 13.08 4.80
N PHE A 200 -3.54 13.36 4.83
CA PHE A 200 -2.78 13.86 3.70
C PHE A 200 -2.36 12.69 2.81
N LEU A 201 -2.94 12.59 1.60
CA LEU A 201 -2.57 11.56 0.64
C LEU A 201 -1.18 11.85 0.05
N GLY A 202 -1.00 13.06 -0.47
CA GLY A 202 0.21 13.47 -1.18
C GLY A 202 -0.05 14.72 -2.03
N PRO A 203 1.01 15.35 -2.57
CA PRO A 203 0.86 16.29 -3.67
C PRO A 203 0.47 15.53 -4.94
N MET A 204 -0.36 16.14 -5.78
CA MET A 204 -0.83 15.57 -7.03
C MET A 204 -0.83 16.63 -8.12
N ALA A 205 -0.42 16.24 -9.33
CA ALA A 205 -0.57 17.02 -10.54
C ALA A 205 -1.80 16.54 -11.32
N VAL A 206 -2.74 17.43 -11.60
CA VAL A 206 -3.90 17.15 -12.47
C VAL A 206 -4.02 18.28 -13.49
N GLY A 207 -3.86 17.95 -14.76
CA GLY A 207 -3.69 18.95 -15.82
C GLY A 207 -2.48 19.84 -15.53
N ALA A 208 -2.70 21.17 -15.54
CA ALA A 208 -1.65 22.15 -15.26
C ALA A 208 -1.50 22.52 -13.77
N VAL A 209 -2.33 21.95 -12.88
CA VAL A 209 -2.39 22.34 -11.47
C VAL A 209 -1.71 21.28 -10.60
N GLN A 210 -0.89 21.73 -9.65
CA GLN A 210 -0.40 20.91 -8.56
C GLN A 210 -1.01 21.36 -7.24
N ALA A 211 -1.46 20.40 -6.43
CA ALA A 211 -2.05 20.66 -5.12
C ALA A 211 -1.79 19.49 -4.17
N ASN A 212 -1.81 19.78 -2.87
CA ASN A 212 -1.89 18.74 -1.85
C ASN A 212 -3.32 18.19 -1.80
N VAL A 213 -3.46 16.87 -1.86
CA VAL A 213 -4.73 16.16 -1.78
C VAL A 213 -4.90 15.58 -0.39
N TYR A 214 -6.10 15.75 0.15
CA TYR A 214 -6.48 15.22 1.45
C TYR A 214 -7.74 14.38 1.35
N MET A 215 -7.83 13.34 2.17
CA MET A 215 -8.94 12.39 2.22
C MET A 215 -9.42 12.22 3.66
N LYS A 216 -10.73 12.24 3.86
CA LYS A 216 -11.39 11.89 5.12
C LYS A 216 -12.16 10.60 4.95
N ASN A 217 -12.02 9.68 5.88
CA ASN A 217 -12.96 8.56 6.04
C ASN A 217 -14.09 9.01 6.95
N ASN A 218 -15.30 9.13 6.41
CA ASN A 218 -16.45 9.65 7.14
C ASN A 218 -16.99 8.70 8.21
N ALA A 219 -16.57 7.43 8.19
CA ALA A 219 -16.87 6.47 9.25
C ALA A 219 -15.86 6.50 10.41
N SER A 220 -14.79 7.31 10.31
CA SER A 220 -13.74 7.42 11.33
C SER A 220 -13.82 8.75 12.07
N THR A 221 -13.50 8.71 13.36
CA THR A 221 -13.31 9.91 14.19
C THR A 221 -11.83 10.33 14.28
N ALA A 222 -10.93 9.63 13.58
CA ALA A 222 -9.50 9.89 13.62
C ALA A 222 -9.17 11.34 13.23
N THR A 223 -8.23 11.93 13.95
CA THR A 223 -7.62 13.22 13.63
C THR A 223 -6.12 13.02 13.54
N TYR A 224 -5.49 13.83 12.70
CA TYR A 224 -4.09 13.63 12.34
C TYR A 224 -3.25 14.84 12.70
N THR A 225 -2.03 14.57 13.17
CA THR A 225 -0.97 15.57 13.28
C THR A 225 0.23 15.13 12.45
N TYR A 226 0.98 16.08 11.95
CA TYR A 226 2.14 15.89 11.12
C TYR A 226 3.37 16.53 11.76
N ASP A 227 4.51 15.89 11.52
CA ASP A 227 5.83 16.42 11.80
C ASP A 227 6.72 16.25 10.57
N ALA A 228 7.77 17.05 10.47
CA ALA A 228 8.69 17.05 9.35
C ALA A 228 10.12 17.22 9.86
N LEU A 229 10.98 16.26 9.53
CA LEU A 229 12.39 16.27 9.91
C LEU A 229 13.28 16.34 8.69
N ALA A 230 14.52 16.77 8.87
CA ALA A 230 15.53 16.63 7.82
C ALA A 230 15.67 15.14 7.44
N PRO A 231 15.84 14.79 6.16
CA PRO A 231 16.03 13.41 5.75
C PRO A 231 17.35 12.85 6.28
N ALA A 232 17.30 11.65 6.82
CA ALA A 232 18.50 10.89 7.13
C ALA A 232 19.24 10.49 5.84
N SER A 233 20.57 10.42 5.90
CA SER A 233 21.41 10.08 4.74
C SER A 233 21.88 8.63 4.71
N THR A 234 21.71 7.88 5.81
CA THR A 234 22.10 6.47 5.90
C THR A 234 20.94 5.62 6.40
N VAL A 235 20.98 4.32 6.10
CA VAL A 235 19.97 3.35 6.56
C VAL A 235 19.87 3.33 8.09
N GLY A 236 21.02 3.36 8.79
CA GLY A 236 21.06 3.36 10.26
C GLY A 236 20.43 4.61 10.85
N ASP A 237 20.78 5.78 10.32
CA ASP A 237 20.22 7.06 10.79
C ASP A 237 18.72 7.16 10.52
N PHE A 238 18.26 6.67 9.36
CA PHE A 238 16.84 6.64 9.05
C PHE A 238 16.08 5.75 10.03
N ILE A 239 16.58 4.55 10.31
CA ILE A 239 15.97 3.63 11.28
C ILE A 239 15.93 4.27 12.67
N ALA A 240 17.03 4.90 13.11
CA ALA A 240 17.08 5.57 14.41
C ALA A 240 16.06 6.71 14.49
N GLN A 241 16.00 7.57 13.48
CA GLN A 241 15.03 8.67 13.39
C GLN A 241 13.58 8.17 13.35
N ALA A 242 13.28 7.20 12.48
CA ALA A 242 11.94 6.66 12.34
C ALA A 242 11.48 5.90 13.60
N ASN A 243 12.38 5.22 14.32
CA ASN A 243 12.07 4.60 15.61
C ASN A 243 11.84 5.65 16.71
N SER A 244 12.61 6.74 16.72
CA SER A 244 12.39 7.85 17.66
C SER A 244 11.00 8.47 17.47
N GLU A 245 10.60 8.75 16.23
CA GLU A 245 9.27 9.26 15.91
C GLU A 245 8.17 8.21 16.14
N GLY A 246 8.44 6.96 15.78
CA GLY A 246 7.56 5.82 16.01
C GLY A 246 7.23 5.57 17.48
N ALA A 247 8.19 5.81 18.39
CA ALA A 247 7.96 5.75 19.84
C ALA A 247 7.02 6.85 20.34
N LYS A 248 6.97 8.01 19.67
CA LYS A 248 6.02 9.10 19.94
C LYS A 248 4.65 8.88 19.28
N GLY A 249 4.52 7.83 18.48
CA GLY A 249 3.32 7.43 17.75
C GLY A 249 3.21 8.00 16.34
N TYR A 250 4.30 8.50 15.78
CA TYR A 250 4.35 8.96 14.40
C TYR A 250 4.79 7.84 13.45
N ARG A 251 4.02 7.62 12.39
CA ARG A 251 4.37 6.77 11.26
C ARG A 251 5.16 7.59 10.24
N ALA A 252 6.29 7.06 9.78
CA ALA A 252 6.95 7.54 8.58
C ALA A 252 6.01 7.49 7.37
N LYS A 253 5.89 8.61 6.66
CA LYS A 253 5.11 8.72 5.43
C LYS A 253 6.05 8.65 4.23
N GLY A 254 6.84 9.70 3.99
CA GLY A 254 7.73 9.78 2.84
C GLY A 254 8.49 11.11 2.77
N GLY A 255 9.45 11.20 1.84
CA GLY A 255 10.17 12.44 1.57
C GLY A 255 9.33 13.41 0.72
N MET A 256 9.33 14.69 1.08
CA MET A 256 8.67 15.75 0.32
C MET A 256 9.63 16.91 0.06
N ALA A 257 9.59 17.42 -1.17
CA ALA A 257 10.36 18.59 -1.57
C ALA A 257 9.53 19.88 -1.41
N PHE A 258 10.16 20.91 -0.89
CA PHE A 258 9.68 22.28 -0.75
C PHE A 258 10.73 23.21 -1.37
N GLY A 259 10.60 23.46 -2.68
CA GLY A 259 11.67 24.08 -3.46
C GLY A 259 12.92 23.19 -3.49
N THR A 260 14.05 23.70 -2.98
CA THR A 260 15.32 22.95 -2.87
C THR A 260 15.45 22.16 -1.57
N THR A 261 14.54 22.36 -0.61
CA THR A 261 14.58 21.68 0.69
C THR A 261 13.79 20.39 0.61
N ILE A 262 14.35 19.28 1.10
CA ILE A 262 13.62 18.02 1.25
C ILE A 262 13.41 17.77 2.74
N SER A 263 12.24 17.28 3.14
CA SER A 263 11.96 16.83 4.51
C SER A 263 11.26 15.49 4.51
N TRP A 264 11.54 14.68 5.52
CA TRP A 264 10.82 13.45 5.76
C TRP A 264 9.57 13.73 6.59
N ILE A 265 8.42 13.36 6.06
CA ILE A 265 7.13 13.61 6.69
C ILE A 265 6.74 12.42 7.57
N TYR A 266 6.26 12.76 8.75
CA TYR A 266 5.76 11.86 9.77
C TYR A 266 4.31 12.22 10.11
N VAL A 267 3.52 11.23 10.49
CA VAL A 267 2.09 11.44 10.79
C VAL A 267 1.61 10.55 11.92
N LYS A 268 0.79 11.12 12.80
CA LYS A 268 0.24 10.46 13.97
C LYS A 268 -1.27 10.62 13.98
N ASP A 269 -1.97 9.52 14.24
CA ASP A 269 -3.38 9.54 14.64
C ASP A 269 -3.45 9.94 16.12
N GLN A 270 -4.13 11.05 16.41
CA GLN A 270 -4.27 11.61 17.75
C GLN A 270 -5.37 10.93 18.58
N THR A 271 -6.21 10.11 17.95
CA THR A 271 -7.31 9.39 18.64
C THR A 271 -6.89 8.05 19.19
N GLN A 272 -5.67 7.62 18.87
CA GLN A 272 -5.09 6.36 19.29
C GLN A 272 -3.71 6.63 19.90
N SER A 273 -3.11 5.61 20.51
CA SER A 273 -1.73 5.67 21.00
C SER A 273 -0.87 4.64 20.28
N PRO A 274 -0.75 4.74 18.93
CA PRO A 274 0.02 3.78 18.17
C PRO A 274 1.50 3.92 18.51
N THR A 275 2.25 2.83 18.32
CA THR A 275 3.71 2.90 18.20
C THR A 275 4.14 2.17 16.94
N PHE A 276 5.27 2.62 16.37
CA PHE A 276 5.84 2.04 15.16
C PHE A 276 7.32 1.74 15.39
N SER A 277 7.75 0.52 15.04
CA SER A 277 9.17 0.17 15.01
C SER A 277 9.59 -0.16 13.58
N TYR A 278 10.80 0.25 13.20
CA TYR A 278 11.31 0.18 11.84
C TYR A 278 12.54 -0.71 11.73
N GLN A 279 12.62 -1.40 10.61
CA GLN A 279 13.77 -2.21 10.22
C GLN A 279 13.95 -2.17 8.70
N SER A 280 15.13 -2.58 8.24
CA SER A 280 15.47 -2.60 6.81
C SER A 280 15.96 -3.97 6.37
N ALA A 281 15.93 -4.20 5.07
CA ALA A 281 16.60 -5.31 4.42
C ALA A 281 17.17 -4.88 3.06
N ALA A 282 18.07 -5.68 2.51
CA ALA A 282 18.59 -5.47 1.17
C ALA A 282 17.47 -5.56 0.12
N ILE A 283 17.51 -4.69 -0.88
CA ILE A 283 16.57 -4.71 -2.00
C ILE A 283 16.74 -6.00 -2.81
N GLN A 284 15.61 -6.62 -3.13
CA GLN A 284 15.59 -7.85 -3.94
C GLN A 284 15.58 -7.56 -5.44
N ALA A 285 16.27 -8.41 -6.20
CA ALA A 285 16.44 -8.25 -7.63
C ALA A 285 15.29 -8.84 -8.47
N THR A 286 14.41 -9.65 -7.89
CA THR A 286 13.26 -10.30 -8.55
C THR A 286 11.99 -10.14 -7.73
N GLY A 287 10.82 -10.21 -8.38
CA GLY A 287 9.52 -10.20 -7.70
C GLY A 287 9.35 -11.37 -6.73
N ALA A 288 9.80 -12.57 -7.11
CA ALA A 288 9.73 -13.76 -6.26
C ALA A 288 10.55 -13.61 -4.97
N ASN A 289 11.78 -13.11 -5.05
CA ASN A 289 12.62 -12.89 -3.87
C ASN A 289 12.07 -11.76 -3.00
N PHE A 290 11.53 -10.70 -3.62
CA PHE A 290 10.82 -9.65 -2.88
C PHE A 290 9.63 -10.22 -2.11
N VAL A 291 8.78 -11.02 -2.75
CA VAL A 291 7.62 -11.65 -2.09
C VAL A 291 8.06 -12.55 -0.94
N GLN A 292 9.09 -13.38 -1.14
CA GLN A 292 9.63 -14.23 -0.07
C GLN A 292 10.12 -13.40 1.12
N GLN A 293 10.90 -12.35 0.86
CA GLN A 293 11.40 -11.44 1.89
C GLN A 293 10.26 -10.72 2.62
N ALA A 294 9.31 -10.15 1.88
CA ALA A 294 8.17 -9.43 2.44
C ALA A 294 7.26 -10.35 3.26
N ASN A 295 7.07 -11.61 2.84
CA ASN A 295 6.35 -12.62 3.62
C ASN A 295 7.09 -13.05 4.88
N THR A 296 8.42 -13.14 4.83
CA THR A 296 9.25 -13.46 6.02
C THR A 296 9.08 -12.39 7.09
N PHE A 297 9.08 -11.12 6.70
CA PHE A 297 8.82 -10.00 7.61
C PHE A 297 7.34 -9.87 7.99
N GLY A 298 6.43 -10.13 7.05
CA GLY A 298 4.99 -10.12 7.30
C GLY A 298 4.54 -11.15 8.34
N ALA A 299 5.18 -12.32 8.37
CA ALA A 299 4.98 -13.34 9.41
C ALA A 299 5.48 -12.91 10.80
N GLN A 300 6.37 -11.92 10.86
CA GLN A 300 6.84 -11.29 12.11
C GLN A 300 6.00 -10.08 12.50
N GLY A 301 4.93 -9.79 11.77
CA GLY A 301 4.07 -8.62 11.98
C GLY A 301 4.66 -7.31 11.46
N ALA A 302 5.59 -7.36 10.49
CA ALA A 302 6.15 -6.17 9.85
C ALA A 302 5.53 -5.94 8.47
N ALA A 303 4.90 -4.78 8.30
CA ALA A 303 4.37 -4.25 7.06
C ALA A 303 5.50 -3.67 6.19
N TYR A 304 5.41 -3.83 4.88
CA TYR A 304 6.32 -3.17 3.95
C TYR A 304 6.01 -1.67 3.90
N LEU A 305 7.04 -0.83 4.00
CA LEU A 305 6.92 0.62 3.83
C LEU A 305 7.18 1.00 2.37
N SER A 306 8.43 0.86 1.93
CA SER A 306 8.88 1.17 0.57
C SER A 306 10.35 0.77 0.40
N ASP A 307 10.82 0.77 -0.85
CA ASP A 307 12.23 0.83 -1.18
C ASP A 307 12.62 2.31 -1.14
N ILE A 308 13.55 2.68 -0.24
CA ILE A 308 13.94 4.09 -0.05
C ILE A 308 15.41 4.26 -0.43
N ALA A 309 15.69 5.30 -1.23
CA ALA A 309 17.04 5.79 -1.51
C ALA A 309 17.40 6.89 -0.51
N LEU A 310 18.53 6.74 0.18
CA LEU A 310 19.01 7.65 1.22
C LEU A 310 20.36 8.24 0.82
N GLY A 311 20.52 9.55 1.00
CA GLY A 311 21.70 10.30 0.54
C GLY A 311 21.57 10.82 -0.90
N VAL A 312 22.37 11.83 -1.25
CA VAL A 312 22.22 12.59 -2.51
C VAL A 312 23.24 12.23 -3.60
N SER A 313 24.52 12.11 -3.24
CA SER A 313 25.60 11.89 -4.22
C SER A 313 25.82 10.42 -4.56
N SER A 314 25.59 9.53 -3.61
CA SER A 314 25.70 8.08 -3.74
C SER A 314 24.57 7.43 -2.93
N PRO A 315 23.34 7.42 -3.44
CA PRO A 315 22.20 6.97 -2.67
C PRO A 315 22.35 5.51 -2.27
N VAL A 316 22.24 5.23 -0.97
CA VAL A 316 22.15 3.87 -0.43
C VAL A 316 20.69 3.48 -0.44
N MET A 317 20.41 2.30 -0.98
CA MET A 317 19.05 1.82 -1.10
C MET A 317 18.79 0.61 -0.21
N ALA A 318 17.62 0.61 0.44
CA ALA A 318 17.14 -0.52 1.21
C ALA A 318 15.61 -0.64 1.12
N SER A 319 15.11 -1.85 1.33
CA SER A 319 13.69 -2.11 1.58
C SER A 319 13.40 -1.86 3.05
N PHE A 320 12.41 -1.03 3.36
CA PHE A 320 12.03 -0.69 4.73
C PHE A 320 10.71 -1.34 5.12
N TYR A 321 10.63 -1.74 6.38
CA TYR A 321 9.47 -2.36 6.98
C TYR A 321 9.16 -1.71 8.32
N PHE A 322 7.91 -1.76 8.74
CA PHE A 322 7.47 -1.24 10.03
C PHE A 322 6.51 -2.19 10.74
N THR A 323 6.59 -2.28 12.05
CA THR A 323 5.66 -3.03 12.90
C THR A 323 4.80 -2.04 13.68
N PRO A 324 3.49 -1.93 13.38
CA PRO A 324 2.56 -1.12 14.14
C PRO A 324 2.08 -1.87 15.39
N LYS A 325 1.90 -1.14 16.49
CA LYS A 325 1.23 -1.63 17.71
C LYS A 325 0.19 -0.61 18.18
N ASN A 326 -0.85 -1.08 18.88
CA ASN A 326 -1.94 -0.24 19.40
C ASN A 326 -2.57 0.67 18.33
N CYS A 327 -2.76 0.12 17.15
CA CYS A 327 -3.05 0.88 15.94
C CYS A 327 -4.18 0.19 15.17
N THR A 328 -5.19 0.96 14.76
CA THR A 328 -6.20 0.57 13.78
C THR A 328 -6.34 1.61 12.65
N GLY A 329 -6.79 1.17 11.48
CA GLY A 329 -6.98 2.06 10.32
C GLY A 329 -5.72 2.24 9.46
N PHE A 330 -5.70 3.33 8.67
CA PHE A 330 -4.78 3.48 7.53
C PHE A 330 -3.29 3.50 7.90
N LEU A 331 -2.95 3.97 9.11
CA LEU A 331 -1.54 4.06 9.52
C LEU A 331 -0.94 2.69 9.84
N CYS A 332 -1.79 1.71 10.10
CA CYS A 332 -1.41 0.46 10.73
C CYS A 332 -1.11 -0.63 9.69
N THR A 333 -1.05 -0.26 8.42
CA THR A 333 -0.85 -1.22 7.35
C THR A 333 -0.05 -0.68 6.19
N THR A 334 0.41 -1.59 5.32
CA THR A 334 1.07 -1.26 4.06
C THR A 334 0.14 -0.43 3.20
N LEU A 335 0.58 0.77 2.87
CA LEU A 335 -0.05 1.67 1.90
C LEU A 335 0.64 1.54 0.56
N ASN A 336 0.03 2.05 -0.51
CA ASN A 336 0.70 2.15 -1.81
C ASN A 336 1.96 3.02 -1.66
N PRO A 337 3.17 2.48 -1.88
CA PRO A 337 4.39 3.21 -1.57
C PRO A 337 4.71 4.38 -2.50
N LEU A 338 4.06 4.45 -3.67
CA LEU A 338 4.25 5.53 -4.63
C LEU A 338 3.28 6.68 -4.43
N THR A 339 2.07 6.38 -3.95
CA THR A 339 0.97 7.37 -3.91
C THR A 339 0.55 7.76 -2.49
N GLN A 340 0.87 6.95 -1.48
CA GLN A 340 0.34 7.11 -0.13
C GLN A 340 1.40 7.09 0.98
N ASN A 341 2.66 6.75 0.68
CA ASN A 341 3.80 6.94 1.57
C ASN A 341 4.59 8.16 1.07
#